data_AF-A0A842JKH9-F1
#
_entry.id   AF-A0A842JKH9-F1
#
_cell.length_a   1.000
_cell.length_b   1.000
_cell.length_c   1.000
_cell.angle_alpha   90.00
_cell.angle_beta   90.00
_cell.angle_gamma   90.00
#
_symmetry.space_group_name_H-M   'P 1'
#
loop_
_entity.id
_entity.type
_entity.pdbx_description
1 polymer ?
#
loop_
_entity_poly.entity_id
_entity_poly.type
_entity_poly.pdbx_seq_one_letter_code
_entity_poly.pdbx_strand_id
1 'polypeptide(L)'
;MTADNPSDYSYEPVRESGDASVRRAYWSVAMGLQKVDGLENSEYLRGLADEHIEGVRGIEETGGLVRAYYQVCESSDDGCGEGSAMDGFREADLVSQRIVELLTRGSFFLMPAMLPLVHRALFQDLDAAVYRPGEFKTEALQKREAVLNGDSVVYADPSLVERSLAFLFEEERSYVYGVEFDEAQLAHLGRFLSRLWQVHPFVEGNTRTVAVFAVLYLRDLGFDVDNEPFERHARYFRDALVRANYRNAKAGVMPDLSYVQRFLENLLAGADHTLRSRDLMARPLFDDPSLLRNVDPSCAFAGAPSSLEKS
;
A
#
# COMPACT_ATOMS: atom_id res chain seq x y z
N MET A 1 12.28 30.16 32.29
CA MET A 1 12.11 28.71 32.49
C MET A 1 12.71 28.04 31.27
N THR A 2 13.87 27.42 31.41
CA THR A 2 14.50 26.64 30.35
C THR A 2 13.76 25.32 30.26
N ALA A 3 13.00 25.11 29.20
CA ALA A 3 12.17 23.91 29.01
C ALA A 3 12.99 22.63 28.83
N ASP A 4 14.28 22.73 28.55
CA ASP A 4 15.17 21.59 28.28
C ASP A 4 16.16 21.38 29.43
N ASN A 5 15.68 20.83 30.55
CA ASN A 5 16.55 20.16 31.51
C ASN A 5 16.45 18.64 31.30
N PRO A 6 17.46 17.99 30.69
CA PRO A 6 17.43 16.55 30.40
C PRO A 6 17.27 15.67 31.65
N SER A 7 17.44 16.23 32.86
CA SER A 7 17.23 15.52 34.12
C SER A 7 15.77 15.41 34.55
N ASP A 8 14.86 16.20 33.99
CA ASP A 8 13.47 16.26 34.47
C ASP A 8 12.57 15.23 33.75
N TYR A 9 12.83 14.97 32.46
CA TYR A 9 12.15 13.94 31.65
C TYR A 9 13.11 13.36 30.60
N SER A 10 13.65 12.15 30.82
CA SER A 10 14.55 11.51 29.85
C SER A 10 13.80 11.01 28.61
N TYR A 11 14.36 11.22 27.42
CA TYR A 11 13.89 10.57 26.21
C TYR A 11 14.04 9.05 26.34
N GLU A 12 12.96 8.31 26.08
CA GLU A 12 12.96 6.85 26.01
C GLU A 12 12.59 6.39 24.60
N PRO A 13 13.10 5.22 24.14
CA PRO A 13 12.61 4.61 22.91
C PRO A 13 11.11 4.31 23.00
N VAL A 14 10.42 4.46 21.88
CA VAL A 14 9.04 3.98 21.75
C VAL A 14 9.02 2.47 22.00
N ARG A 15 8.16 2.04 22.92
CA ARG A 15 7.98 0.61 23.23
C ARG A 15 6.80 0.07 22.44
N GLU A 16 6.90 -1.20 22.05
CA GLU A 16 5.78 -1.93 21.47
C GLU A 16 4.56 -1.89 22.42
N SER A 17 3.37 -1.72 21.85
CA SER A 17 2.13 -1.78 22.63
C SER A 17 1.93 -3.17 23.21
N GLY A 18 1.69 -3.25 24.52
CA GLY A 18 1.27 -4.49 25.19
C GLY A 18 -0.17 -4.89 24.90
N ASP A 19 -0.94 -4.06 24.18
CA ASP A 19 -2.33 -4.33 23.85
C ASP A 19 -2.44 -5.30 22.66
N ALA A 20 -2.95 -6.51 22.93
CA ALA A 20 -3.19 -7.53 21.93
C ALA A 20 -4.13 -7.07 20.81
N SER A 21 -5.08 -6.17 21.08
CA SER A 21 -5.99 -5.62 20.06
C SER A 21 -5.24 -4.76 19.04
N VAL A 22 -4.30 -3.93 19.49
CA VAL A 22 -3.45 -3.10 18.63
C VAL A 22 -2.55 -3.97 17.76
N ARG A 23 -1.89 -4.97 18.36
CA ARG A 23 -1.03 -5.90 17.61
C ARG A 23 -1.81 -6.69 16.57
N ARG A 24 -3.03 -7.14 16.92
CA ARG A 24 -3.93 -7.82 15.98
C ARG A 24 -4.31 -6.91 14.82
N ALA A 25 -4.67 -5.65 15.10
CA ALA A 25 -5.00 -4.68 14.06
C ALA A 25 -3.82 -4.46 13.08
N TYR A 26 -2.58 -4.38 13.58
CA TYR A 26 -1.40 -4.25 12.71
C TYR A 26 -1.19 -5.47 11.82
N TRP A 27 -1.31 -6.69 12.36
CA TRP A 27 -1.20 -7.91 11.56
C TRP A 27 -2.32 -8.04 10.52
N SER A 28 -3.56 -7.68 10.90
CA SER A 28 -4.70 -7.60 9.97
C SER A 28 -4.42 -6.70 8.77
N VAL A 29 -3.96 -5.46 9.01
CA VAL A 29 -3.53 -4.53 7.94
C VAL A 29 -2.45 -5.17 7.08
N ALA A 30 -1.38 -5.62 7.72
CA ALA A 30 -0.19 -6.10 7.06
C ALA A 30 -0.50 -7.26 6.11
N MET A 31 -1.25 -8.25 6.57
CA MET A 31 -1.65 -9.40 5.77
C MET A 31 -2.66 -9.04 4.69
N GLY A 32 -3.65 -8.20 5.01
CA GLY A 32 -4.66 -7.78 4.03
C GLY A 32 -4.10 -6.98 2.87
N LEU A 33 -3.08 -6.15 3.11
CA LEU A 33 -2.40 -5.39 2.07
C LEU A 33 -1.67 -6.26 1.04
N GLN A 34 -1.36 -7.52 1.34
CA GLN A 34 -0.74 -8.43 0.35
C GLN A 34 -1.73 -8.85 -0.76
N LYS A 35 -3.03 -8.78 -0.49
CA LYS A 35 -4.09 -9.09 -1.47
C LYS A 35 -4.12 -8.12 -2.66
N VAL A 36 -3.49 -6.94 -2.54
CA VAL A 36 -3.26 -5.98 -3.64
C VAL A 36 -2.66 -6.68 -4.86
N ASP A 37 -1.68 -7.54 -4.62
CA ASP A 37 -0.98 -8.31 -5.65
C ASP A 37 -1.50 -9.75 -5.75
N GLY A 38 -2.56 -10.08 -5.00
CA GLY A 38 -3.17 -11.41 -4.96
C GLY A 38 -2.33 -12.42 -4.20
N LEU A 39 -1.45 -11.94 -3.33
CA LEU A 39 -0.61 -12.78 -2.48
C LEU A 39 -1.35 -13.15 -1.19
N GLU A 40 -1.00 -14.31 -0.65
CA GLU A 40 -1.50 -14.79 0.62
C GLU A 40 -0.31 -15.04 1.55
N ASN A 41 -0.53 -14.88 2.86
CA ASN A 41 0.48 -15.20 3.87
C ASN A 41 0.46 -16.68 4.23
N SER A 42 1.64 -17.24 4.50
CA SER A 42 1.82 -18.65 4.86
C SER A 42 1.23 -18.96 6.25
N GLU A 43 0.96 -20.24 6.51
CA GLU A 43 0.57 -20.70 7.86
C GLU A 43 1.68 -20.44 8.89
N TYR A 44 2.95 -20.48 8.46
CA TYR A 44 4.09 -20.22 9.34
C TYR A 44 4.08 -18.79 9.87
N LEU A 45 3.90 -17.79 9.00
CA LEU A 45 3.77 -16.40 9.44
C LEU A 45 2.55 -16.21 10.35
N ARG A 46 1.41 -16.81 10.00
CA ARG A 46 0.19 -16.68 10.81
C ARG A 46 0.40 -17.19 12.24
N GLY A 47 1.07 -18.32 12.42
CA GLY A 47 1.44 -18.82 13.75
C GLY A 47 2.34 -17.85 14.52
N LEU A 48 3.36 -17.29 13.87
CA LEU A 48 4.24 -16.29 14.50
C LEU A 48 3.53 -14.97 14.81
N ALA A 49 2.56 -14.57 13.99
CA ALA A 49 1.72 -13.42 14.23
C ALA A 49 0.83 -13.62 15.46
N ASP A 50 0.23 -14.79 15.62
CA ASP A 50 -0.59 -15.13 16.81
C ASP A 50 0.25 -15.10 18.09
N GLU A 51 1.46 -15.69 18.08
CA GLU A 51 2.39 -15.63 19.21
C GLU A 51 2.78 -14.18 19.58
N HIS A 52 2.99 -13.32 18.58
CA HIS A 52 3.24 -11.89 18.79
C HIS A 52 2.00 -11.18 19.36
N ILE A 53 0.80 -11.43 18.82
CA ILE A 53 -0.46 -10.84 19.29
C ILE A 53 -0.71 -11.19 20.76
N GLU A 54 -0.43 -12.43 21.16
CA GLU A 54 -0.56 -12.92 22.54
C GLU A 54 0.56 -12.42 23.47
N GLY A 55 1.65 -11.88 22.92
CA GLY A 55 2.79 -11.36 23.67
C GLY A 55 3.75 -12.44 24.15
N VAL A 56 3.72 -13.62 23.51
CA VAL A 56 4.70 -14.69 23.72
C VAL A 56 6.08 -14.25 23.24
N ARG A 57 6.12 -13.44 22.17
CA ARG A 57 7.34 -12.85 21.59
C ARG A 57 7.12 -11.39 21.20
N GLY A 58 8.20 -10.61 21.15
CA GLY A 58 8.18 -9.24 20.63
C GLY A 58 8.38 -9.18 19.12
N ILE A 59 8.04 -8.04 18.50
CA ILE A 59 8.07 -7.90 17.03
C ILE A 59 9.45 -8.17 16.41
N GLU A 60 10.52 -7.81 17.10
CA GLU A 60 11.89 -8.00 16.62
C GLU A 60 12.26 -9.49 16.53
N GLU A 61 11.90 -10.27 17.56
CA GLU A 61 12.10 -11.72 17.59
C GLU A 61 11.27 -12.40 16.50
N THR A 62 9.99 -12.06 16.39
CA THR A 62 9.10 -12.55 15.33
C THR A 62 9.69 -12.28 13.95
N GLY A 63 10.19 -11.07 13.71
CA GLY A 63 10.86 -10.72 12.45
C GLY A 63 12.12 -11.53 12.17
N GLY A 64 12.93 -11.78 13.20
CA GLY A 64 14.11 -12.63 13.11
C GLY A 64 13.76 -14.06 12.65
N LEU A 65 12.70 -14.64 13.21
CA LEU A 65 12.24 -15.98 12.86
C LEU A 65 11.74 -16.08 11.41
N VAL A 66 10.92 -15.12 10.96
CA VAL A 66 10.43 -15.08 9.56
C VAL A 66 11.59 -15.01 8.57
N ARG A 67 12.57 -14.12 8.82
CA ARG A 67 13.73 -13.98 7.93
C ARG A 67 14.62 -15.21 7.94
N ALA A 68 14.86 -15.80 9.11
CA ALA A 68 15.66 -17.04 9.23
C ALA A 68 15.00 -18.21 8.49
N TYR A 69 13.68 -18.35 8.57
CA TYR A 69 12.92 -19.37 7.85
C TYR A 69 13.19 -19.32 6.34
N TYR A 70 13.08 -18.14 5.72
CA TYR A 70 13.30 -18.00 4.28
C TYR A 70 14.78 -18.10 3.87
N GLN A 71 15.73 -17.72 4.73
CA GLN A 71 17.16 -17.95 4.50
C GLN A 71 17.52 -19.45 4.46
N VAL A 72 16.89 -20.26 5.31
CA VAL A 72 17.08 -21.72 5.30
C VAL A 72 16.45 -22.33 4.05
N CYS A 73 15.28 -21.86 3.65
CA CYS A 73 14.62 -22.34 2.44
C CYS A 73 15.41 -22.03 1.15
N GLU A 74 16.16 -20.92 1.11
CA GLU A 74 17.05 -20.59 0.00
C GLU A 74 18.34 -21.42 -0.05
N SER A 75 18.80 -21.94 1.09
CA SER A 75 20.10 -22.62 1.22
C SER A 75 20.01 -24.15 1.24
N SER A 76 18.81 -24.72 1.19
CA SER A 76 18.59 -26.16 1.16
C SER A 76 18.40 -26.68 -0.27
N ASP A 77 19.20 -27.69 -0.68
CA ASP A 77 19.07 -28.39 -1.98
C ASP A 77 17.70 -29.10 -2.13
N ASP A 78 17.04 -29.43 -1.02
CA ASP A 78 15.70 -30.01 -0.92
C ASP A 78 14.63 -28.95 -0.60
N GLY A 79 14.79 -27.72 -1.11
CA GLY A 79 14.06 -26.49 -0.70
C GLY A 79 12.61 -26.67 -0.26
N CYS A 80 12.14 -25.81 0.66
CA CYS A 80 10.83 -25.86 1.35
C CYS A 80 9.56 -25.93 0.44
N GLY A 81 9.73 -26.03 -0.88
CA GLY A 81 8.74 -26.16 -1.92
C GLY A 81 9.23 -25.36 -3.13
N GLU A 82 9.59 -26.04 -4.22
CA GLU A 82 9.91 -25.34 -5.48
C GLU A 82 8.61 -24.89 -6.16
N GLY A 83 8.48 -23.58 -6.42
CA GLY A 83 7.43 -23.05 -7.29
C GLY A 83 6.90 -21.66 -6.91
N SER A 84 6.19 -21.03 -7.86
CA SER A 84 5.63 -19.67 -7.77
C SER A 84 4.77 -19.39 -6.51
N ALA A 85 4.20 -20.42 -5.88
CA ALA A 85 3.45 -20.26 -4.64
C ALA A 85 4.37 -19.93 -3.45
N MET A 86 5.56 -20.53 -3.38
CA MET A 86 6.53 -20.27 -2.32
C MET A 86 7.12 -18.86 -2.44
N ASP A 87 7.38 -18.39 -3.66
CA ASP A 87 7.81 -17.02 -3.90
C ASP A 87 6.75 -16.00 -3.45
N GLY A 88 5.47 -16.31 -3.73
CA GLY A 88 4.34 -15.50 -3.29
C GLY A 88 4.19 -15.45 -1.77
N PHE A 89 4.33 -16.58 -1.08
CA PHE A 89 4.34 -16.64 0.38
C PHE A 89 5.52 -15.87 0.97
N ARG A 90 6.72 -16.04 0.43
CA ARG A 90 7.93 -15.34 0.86
C ARG A 90 7.75 -13.83 0.81
N GLU A 91 7.28 -13.32 -0.32
CA GLU A 91 7.03 -11.90 -0.45
C GLU A 91 5.97 -11.41 0.54
N ALA A 92 4.82 -12.08 0.57
CA ALA A 92 3.72 -11.69 1.44
C ALA A 92 4.16 -11.65 2.91
N ASP A 93 4.91 -12.64 3.35
CA ASP A 93 5.31 -12.80 4.74
C ASP A 93 6.34 -11.79 5.18
N LEU A 94 7.40 -11.60 4.38
CA LEU A 94 8.45 -10.64 4.67
C LEU A 94 7.89 -9.21 4.66
N VAL A 95 7.06 -8.87 3.67
CA VAL A 95 6.47 -7.53 3.59
C VAL A 95 5.47 -7.31 4.73
N SER A 96 4.59 -8.28 5.04
CA SER A 96 3.68 -8.17 6.19
C SER A 96 4.44 -7.94 7.50
N GLN A 97 5.50 -8.70 7.74
CA GLN A 97 6.35 -8.55 8.92
C GLN A 97 6.94 -7.14 9.03
N ARG A 98 7.43 -6.57 7.92
CA ARG A 98 7.96 -5.20 7.88
C ARG A 98 6.91 -4.12 8.07
N ILE A 99 5.68 -4.33 7.59
CA ILE A 99 4.56 -3.43 7.87
C ILE A 99 4.31 -3.35 9.38
N VAL A 100 4.28 -4.49 10.08
CA VAL A 100 4.05 -4.51 11.53
C VAL A 100 5.20 -3.84 12.28
N GLU A 101 6.46 -4.05 11.88
CA GLU A 101 7.60 -3.30 12.46
C GLU A 101 7.43 -1.78 12.31
N LEU A 102 7.00 -1.30 11.15
CA LEU A 102 6.78 0.14 10.90
C LEU A 102 5.63 0.69 11.75
N LEU A 103 4.49 0.00 11.81
CA LEU A 103 3.33 0.42 12.59
C LEU A 103 3.62 0.40 14.10
N THR A 104 4.39 -0.58 14.57
CA THR A 104 4.84 -0.66 15.97
C THR A 104 5.80 0.48 16.34
N ARG A 105 6.73 0.84 15.45
CA ARG A 105 7.65 1.98 15.67
C ARG A 105 6.90 3.32 15.69
N GLY A 106 5.89 3.47 14.83
CA GLY A 106 5.02 4.66 14.79
C GLY A 106 5.71 5.98 14.43
N SER A 107 7.01 5.97 14.11
CA SER A 107 7.74 7.18 13.72
C SER A 107 7.32 7.64 12.33
N PHE A 108 6.76 8.84 12.23
CA PHE A 108 6.32 9.42 10.98
C PHE A 108 6.55 10.93 10.96
N PHE A 109 6.71 11.50 9.77
CA PHE A 109 6.71 12.94 9.55
C PHE A 109 6.25 13.22 8.12
N LEU A 110 5.31 14.14 7.89
CA LEU A 110 4.81 14.43 6.54
C LEU A 110 5.87 15.13 5.68
N MET A 111 6.73 14.35 4.99
CA MET A 111 7.77 14.83 4.09
C MET A 111 8.03 13.86 2.93
N PRO A 112 8.50 14.35 1.75
CA PRO A 112 8.76 13.49 0.60
C PRO A 112 9.68 12.30 0.90
N ALA A 113 10.66 12.47 1.79
CA ALA A 113 11.61 11.42 2.17
C ALA A 113 10.98 10.24 2.91
N MET A 114 9.78 10.39 3.51
CA MET A 114 9.11 9.25 4.13
C MET A 114 8.72 8.18 3.14
N LEU A 115 8.40 8.55 1.90
CA LEU A 115 7.97 7.58 0.90
C LEU A 115 9.06 6.56 0.54
N PRO A 116 10.30 6.95 0.17
CA PRO A 116 11.39 5.99 -0.04
C PRO A 116 11.84 5.29 1.24
N LEU A 117 11.67 5.89 2.42
CA LEU A 117 11.95 5.20 3.70
C LEU A 117 10.97 4.07 3.97
N VAL A 118 9.67 4.31 3.80
CA VAL A 118 8.63 3.27 3.89
C VAL A 118 8.91 2.19 2.86
N HIS A 119 9.09 2.55 1.58
CA HIS A 119 9.37 1.59 0.53
C HIS A 119 10.61 0.73 0.84
N ARG A 120 11.72 1.35 1.28
CA ARG A 120 12.92 0.60 1.66
C ARG A 120 12.63 -0.40 2.76
N ALA A 121 11.95 0.04 3.82
CA ALA A 121 11.63 -0.81 4.96
C ALA A 121 10.76 -2.02 4.56
N LEU A 122 9.78 -1.82 3.68
CA LEU A 122 8.88 -2.87 3.21
C LEU A 122 9.58 -3.96 2.40
N PHE A 123 10.50 -3.58 1.51
CA PHE A 123 11.02 -4.47 0.47
C PHE A 123 12.50 -4.84 0.61
N GLN A 124 13.17 -4.41 1.69
CA GLN A 124 14.62 -4.67 1.91
C GLN A 124 15.02 -6.15 2.00
N ASP A 125 14.09 -7.06 2.30
CA ASP A 125 14.37 -8.50 2.41
C ASP A 125 14.00 -9.28 1.12
N LEU A 126 13.61 -8.57 0.05
CA LEU A 126 13.26 -9.16 -1.25
C LEU A 126 14.39 -8.95 -2.27
N ASP A 127 14.19 -9.47 -3.49
CA ASP A 127 15.15 -9.30 -4.59
C ASP A 127 15.36 -7.82 -4.91
N ALA A 128 16.57 -7.34 -4.62
CA ALA A 128 16.99 -5.97 -4.84
C ALA A 128 16.97 -5.57 -6.33
N ALA A 129 17.14 -6.52 -7.26
CA ALA A 129 17.06 -6.25 -8.69
C ALA A 129 15.62 -5.93 -9.15
N VAL A 130 14.62 -6.52 -8.49
CA VAL A 130 13.20 -6.33 -8.76
C VAL A 130 12.65 -5.09 -8.05
N TYR A 131 12.84 -5.01 -6.73
CA TYR A 131 12.19 -3.99 -5.91
C TYR A 131 12.98 -2.69 -5.77
N ARG A 132 14.32 -2.74 -5.88
CA ARG A 132 15.23 -1.60 -5.64
C ARG A 132 14.83 -0.76 -4.41
N PRO A 133 14.91 -1.34 -3.20
CA PRO A 133 14.24 -0.79 -2.02
C PRO A 133 14.62 0.67 -1.72
N GLY A 134 13.66 1.58 -1.92
CA GLY A 134 13.79 3.01 -1.63
C GLY A 134 14.47 3.82 -2.73
N GLU A 135 14.72 3.23 -3.90
CA GLU A 135 15.31 3.89 -5.06
C GLU A 135 14.23 4.27 -6.07
N PHE A 136 14.28 5.50 -6.57
CA PHE A 136 13.35 5.91 -7.61
C PHE A 136 13.65 5.24 -8.95
N LYS A 137 12.60 5.01 -9.74
CA LYS A 137 12.69 4.49 -11.10
C LYS A 137 13.57 5.42 -11.94
N THR A 138 14.34 4.83 -12.83
CA THR A 138 15.19 5.53 -13.80
C THR A 138 14.59 5.53 -15.20
N GLU A 139 13.48 4.84 -15.38
CA GLU A 139 12.84 4.59 -16.68
C GLU A 139 11.34 4.88 -16.60
N ALA A 140 10.76 5.30 -17.73
CA ALA A 140 9.32 5.44 -17.84
C ALA A 140 8.67 4.05 -17.86
N LEU A 141 7.72 3.82 -16.95
CA LEU A 141 7.08 2.52 -16.76
C LEU A 141 5.64 2.55 -17.25
N GLN A 142 5.16 1.38 -17.65
CA GLN A 142 3.74 1.11 -17.91
C GLN A 142 3.36 -0.14 -17.13
N LYS A 143 2.17 -0.13 -16.53
CA LYS A 143 1.59 -1.27 -15.80
C LYS A 143 0.21 -1.58 -16.37
N ARG A 144 -0.02 -2.83 -16.76
CA ARG A 144 -1.31 -3.30 -17.28
C ARG A 144 -2.29 -3.39 -16.11
N GLU A 145 -3.36 -2.61 -16.15
CA GLU A 145 -4.34 -2.56 -15.07
C GLU A 145 -5.58 -3.41 -15.39
N ALA A 146 -5.98 -4.25 -14.44
CA ALA A 146 -7.09 -5.18 -14.59
C ALA A 146 -8.40 -4.45 -14.93
N VAL A 147 -8.72 -3.38 -14.21
CA VAL A 147 -9.95 -2.58 -14.41
C VAL A 147 -9.96 -1.76 -15.70
N LEU A 148 -8.86 -1.71 -16.44
CA LEU A 148 -8.72 -0.97 -17.70
C LEU A 148 -8.55 -1.89 -18.92
N ASN A 149 -8.90 -3.17 -18.80
CA ASN A 149 -8.66 -4.17 -19.84
C ASN A 149 -7.18 -4.28 -20.27
N GLY A 150 -6.25 -4.00 -19.35
CA GLY A 150 -4.82 -4.04 -19.61
C GLY A 150 -4.23 -2.73 -20.11
N ASP A 151 -5.02 -1.67 -20.30
CA ASP A 151 -4.45 -0.33 -20.46
C ASP A 151 -3.66 0.08 -19.21
N SER A 152 -2.90 1.17 -19.34
CA SER A 152 -2.11 1.73 -18.25
C SER A 152 -2.56 3.13 -17.88
N VAL A 153 -2.27 3.54 -16.64
CA VAL A 153 -2.25 4.95 -16.25
C VAL A 153 -0.94 5.58 -16.72
N VAL A 154 -0.96 6.86 -17.06
CA VAL A 154 0.28 7.60 -17.35
C VAL A 154 0.91 8.02 -16.03
N TYR A 155 2.12 7.54 -15.77
CA TYR A 155 2.91 7.87 -14.59
C TYR A 155 3.88 9.03 -14.83
N ALA A 156 4.43 9.61 -13.76
CA ALA A 156 5.40 10.69 -13.88
C ALA A 156 6.68 10.22 -14.61
N ASP A 157 7.26 11.14 -15.40
CA ASP A 157 8.59 10.95 -15.98
C ASP A 157 9.63 10.79 -14.86
N PRO A 158 10.62 9.87 -14.99
CA PRO A 158 11.66 9.67 -13.99
C PRO A 158 12.36 10.96 -13.53
N SER A 159 12.60 11.90 -14.45
CA SER A 159 13.28 13.16 -14.16
C SER A 159 12.44 14.15 -13.33
N LEU A 160 11.13 13.88 -13.18
CA LEU A 160 10.19 14.74 -12.48
C LEU A 160 9.73 14.17 -11.14
N VAL A 161 10.06 12.92 -10.81
CA VAL A 161 9.58 12.23 -9.59
C VAL A 161 9.80 13.07 -8.34
N GLU A 162 11.04 13.51 -8.07
CA GLU A 162 11.37 14.30 -6.88
C GLU A 162 10.59 15.62 -6.82
N ARG A 163 10.51 16.34 -7.94
CA ARG A 163 9.80 17.63 -8.00
C ARG A 163 8.30 17.45 -7.80
N SER A 164 7.72 16.41 -8.39
CA SER A 164 6.30 16.08 -8.22
C SER A 164 5.98 15.75 -6.76
N LEU A 165 6.81 14.94 -6.09
CA LEU A 165 6.65 14.66 -4.66
C LEU A 165 6.79 15.93 -3.82
N ALA A 166 7.82 16.75 -4.07
CA ALA A 166 8.01 18.00 -3.32
C ALA A 166 6.79 18.93 -3.41
N PHE A 167 6.20 19.09 -4.60
CA PHE A 167 5.00 19.90 -4.77
C PHE A 167 3.79 19.31 -4.03
N LEU A 168 3.54 18.00 -4.15
CA LEU A 168 2.39 17.35 -3.50
C LEU A 168 2.45 17.44 -1.97
N PHE A 169 3.62 17.20 -1.38
CA PHE A 169 3.79 17.27 0.07
C PHE A 169 3.71 18.69 0.62
N GLU A 170 4.14 19.70 -0.16
CA GLU A 170 3.99 21.10 0.25
C GLU A 170 2.51 21.53 0.25
N GLU A 171 1.74 21.11 -0.76
CA GLU A 171 0.28 21.32 -0.83
C GLU A 171 -0.41 20.67 0.37
N GLU A 172 -0.11 19.39 0.65
CA GLU A 172 -0.72 18.63 1.75
C GLU A 172 -0.36 19.20 3.12
N ARG A 173 0.92 19.53 3.35
CA ARG A 173 1.38 20.10 4.64
C ARG A 173 0.73 21.44 4.96
N SER A 174 0.28 22.18 3.94
CA SER A 174 -0.41 23.46 4.10
C SER A 174 -1.91 23.29 4.37
N TYR A 175 -2.44 22.07 4.27
CA TYR A 175 -3.84 21.76 4.52
C TYR A 175 -4.07 21.39 5.98
N VAL A 176 -5.22 21.79 6.53
CA VAL A 176 -5.60 21.53 7.92
C VAL A 176 -6.86 20.67 7.94
N TYR A 177 -6.73 19.48 8.52
CA TYR A 177 -7.85 18.59 8.78
C TYR A 177 -8.59 18.98 10.06
N GLY A 178 -9.89 18.69 10.09
CA GLY A 178 -10.73 18.84 11.26
C GLY A 178 -10.51 17.69 12.24
N VAL A 179 -11.23 17.73 13.36
CA VAL A 179 -11.27 16.60 14.32
C VAL A 179 -11.97 15.38 13.71
N GLU A 180 -12.91 15.63 12.80
CA GLU A 180 -13.56 14.63 11.95
C GLU A 180 -13.38 15.06 10.49
N PHE A 181 -13.41 14.11 9.57
CA PHE A 181 -13.34 14.39 8.14
C PHE A 181 -14.73 14.69 7.58
N ASP A 182 -14.91 15.87 6.99
CA ASP A 182 -16.04 16.12 6.10
C ASP A 182 -15.80 15.60 4.66
N GLU A 183 -16.83 15.64 3.83
CA GLU A 183 -16.76 15.18 2.42
C GLU A 183 -15.64 15.89 1.63
N ALA A 184 -15.42 17.18 1.88
CA ALA A 184 -14.39 17.95 1.18
C ALA A 184 -12.97 17.56 1.62
N GLN A 185 -12.79 17.26 2.91
CA GLN A 185 -11.55 16.75 3.48
C GLN A 185 -11.23 15.34 3.00
N LEU A 186 -12.23 14.45 2.92
CA LEU A 186 -12.06 13.12 2.31
C LEU A 186 -11.71 13.25 0.82
N ALA A 187 -12.32 14.20 0.10
CA ALA A 187 -11.96 14.50 -1.29
C ALA A 187 -10.52 15.03 -1.41
N HIS A 188 -10.07 15.86 -0.46
CA HIS A 188 -8.72 16.39 -0.43
C HIS A 188 -7.70 15.27 -0.22
N LEU A 189 -7.86 14.48 0.85
CA LEU A 189 -7.00 13.35 1.16
C LEU A 189 -6.98 12.33 0.01
N GLY A 190 -8.16 11.98 -0.52
CA GLY A 190 -8.27 11.06 -1.65
C GLY A 190 -7.51 11.54 -2.88
N ARG A 191 -7.55 12.85 -3.16
CA ARG A 191 -6.79 13.46 -4.26
C ARG A 191 -5.29 13.43 -4.00
N PHE A 192 -4.85 13.72 -2.79
CA PHE A 192 -3.45 13.64 -2.40
C PHE A 192 -2.90 12.22 -2.58
N LEU A 193 -3.58 11.21 -2.01
CA LEU A 193 -3.18 9.80 -2.14
C LEU A 193 -3.21 9.31 -3.59
N SER A 194 -4.22 9.71 -4.36
CA SER A 194 -4.32 9.38 -5.79
C SER A 194 -3.16 9.95 -6.59
N ARG A 195 -2.80 11.22 -6.36
CA ARG A 195 -1.68 11.88 -7.05
C ARG A 195 -0.34 11.30 -6.61
N LEU A 196 -0.18 11.02 -5.31
CA LEU A 196 1.02 10.37 -4.76
C LEU A 196 1.26 9.02 -5.45
N TRP A 197 0.21 8.21 -5.59
CA TRP A 197 0.27 6.94 -6.32
C TRP A 197 0.57 7.13 -7.82
N GLN A 198 -0.01 8.16 -8.46
CA GLN A 198 0.22 8.44 -9.89
C GLN A 198 1.66 8.87 -10.21
N VAL A 199 2.38 9.48 -9.26
CA VAL A 199 3.82 9.74 -9.44
C VAL A 199 4.55 8.42 -9.74
N HIS A 200 4.12 7.34 -9.09
CA HIS A 200 4.65 5.98 -9.25
C HIS A 200 6.20 5.98 -9.19
N PRO A 201 6.77 6.40 -8.05
CA PRO A 201 8.20 6.67 -7.95
C PRO A 201 9.09 5.42 -8.02
N PHE A 202 8.60 4.24 -7.68
CA PHE A 202 9.40 3.01 -7.60
C PHE A 202 9.12 2.06 -8.78
N VAL A 203 9.99 1.06 -8.97
CA VAL A 203 9.83 0.05 -10.04
C VAL A 203 8.68 -0.91 -9.73
N GLU A 204 8.56 -1.35 -8.48
CA GLU A 204 7.47 -2.20 -7.99
C GLU A 204 7.12 -1.79 -6.55
N GLY A 205 5.97 -2.22 -6.01
CA GLY A 205 5.62 -1.99 -4.61
C GLY A 205 4.99 -0.62 -4.30
N ASN A 206 4.67 0.19 -5.33
CA ASN A 206 4.09 1.52 -5.19
C ASN A 206 2.78 1.52 -4.39
N THR A 207 1.85 0.61 -4.69
CA THR A 207 0.53 0.58 -4.03
C THR A 207 0.61 0.25 -2.55
N ARG A 208 1.38 -0.78 -2.18
CA ARG A 208 1.61 -1.16 -0.77
C ARG A 208 2.34 -0.04 -0.01
N THR A 209 3.31 0.62 -0.65
CA THR A 209 3.99 1.78 -0.07
C THR A 209 3.02 2.93 0.22
N VAL A 210 2.16 3.30 -0.75
CA VAL A 210 1.18 4.39 -0.57
C VAL A 210 0.15 4.04 0.50
N ALA A 211 -0.32 2.78 0.54
CA ALA A 211 -1.26 2.34 1.57
C ALA A 211 -0.65 2.41 2.98
N VAL A 212 0.56 1.89 3.18
CA VAL A 212 1.25 1.95 4.48
C VAL A 212 1.57 3.40 4.87
N PHE A 213 2.00 4.21 3.90
CA PHE A 213 2.19 5.65 4.12
C PHE A 213 0.89 6.33 4.58
N ALA A 214 -0.25 6.01 3.95
CA ALA A 214 -1.55 6.56 4.33
C ALA A 214 -1.95 6.15 5.76
N VAL A 215 -1.74 4.89 6.14
CA VAL A 215 -2.00 4.41 7.51
C VAL A 215 -1.13 5.16 8.52
N LEU A 216 0.17 5.32 8.26
CA LEU A 216 1.07 6.07 9.14
C LEU A 216 0.68 7.55 9.22
N TYR A 217 0.30 8.16 8.09
CA TYR A 217 -0.11 9.56 8.04
C TYR A 217 -1.41 9.82 8.80
N LEU A 218 -2.41 8.96 8.66
CA LEU A 218 -3.67 9.08 9.39
C LEU A 218 -3.47 8.96 10.90
N ARG A 219 -2.55 8.09 11.34
CA ARG A 219 -2.15 7.98 12.74
C ARG A 219 -1.43 9.23 13.24
N ASP A 220 -0.57 9.83 12.42
CA ASP A 220 0.11 11.11 12.73
C ASP A 220 -0.90 12.27 12.86
N LEU A 221 -1.96 12.25 12.05
CA LEU A 221 -3.10 13.17 12.18
C LEU A 221 -3.99 12.90 13.42
N GLY A 222 -3.72 11.84 14.18
CA GLY A 222 -4.44 11.51 15.42
C GLY A 222 -5.68 10.65 15.23
N PHE A 223 -5.88 10.04 14.06
CA PHE A 223 -7.01 9.16 13.80
C PHE A 223 -6.69 7.71 14.15
N ASP A 224 -7.52 7.11 15.01
CA ASP A 224 -7.57 5.67 15.22
C ASP A 224 -8.33 5.04 14.06
N VAL A 225 -7.58 4.69 13.02
CA VAL A 225 -8.15 4.13 11.80
C VAL A 225 -8.66 2.71 12.08
N ASP A 226 -9.96 2.48 11.88
CA ASP A 226 -10.45 1.13 11.68
C ASP A 226 -9.83 0.62 10.39
N ASN A 227 -8.89 -0.28 10.54
CA ASN A 227 -8.07 -0.76 9.45
C ASN A 227 -8.75 -1.83 8.60
N GLU A 228 -10.00 -2.20 8.92
CA GLU A 228 -10.79 -3.19 8.18
C GLU A 228 -10.83 -2.95 6.66
N PRO A 229 -10.97 -1.71 6.14
CA PRO A 229 -10.97 -1.50 4.70
C PRO A 229 -9.62 -1.82 4.05
N PHE A 230 -8.50 -1.56 4.71
CA PHE A 230 -7.19 -2.00 4.22
C PHE A 230 -7.02 -3.53 4.34
N GLU A 231 -7.60 -4.17 5.35
CA GLU A 231 -7.55 -5.63 5.50
C GLU A 231 -8.34 -6.35 4.37
N ARG A 232 -9.55 -5.85 4.07
CA ARG A 232 -10.53 -6.55 3.24
C ARG A 232 -10.60 -6.04 1.81
N HIS A 233 -10.32 -4.76 1.59
CA HIS A 233 -10.58 -4.07 0.33
C HIS A 233 -9.30 -3.45 -0.28
N ALA A 234 -8.11 -3.97 0.04
CA ALA A 234 -6.85 -3.47 -0.49
C ALA A 234 -6.78 -3.46 -2.05
N ARG A 235 -7.36 -4.47 -2.70
CA ARG A 235 -7.45 -4.50 -4.18
C ARG A 235 -8.38 -3.42 -4.71
N TYR A 236 -9.54 -3.23 -4.08
CA TYR A 236 -10.43 -2.12 -4.44
C TYR A 236 -9.72 -0.78 -4.32
N PHE A 237 -8.95 -0.56 -3.24
CA PHE A 237 -8.16 0.66 -3.07
C PHE A 237 -7.19 0.87 -4.24
N ARG A 238 -6.44 -0.16 -4.66
CA ARG A 238 -5.59 -0.09 -5.86
C ARG A 238 -6.38 0.32 -7.10
N ASP A 239 -7.48 -0.36 -7.37
CA ASP A 239 -8.28 -0.14 -8.57
C ASP A 239 -8.96 1.24 -8.55
N ALA A 240 -9.31 1.75 -7.35
CA ALA A 240 -9.82 3.10 -7.15
C ALA A 240 -8.76 4.15 -7.47
N LEU A 241 -7.50 3.96 -7.05
CA LEU A 241 -6.38 4.83 -7.42
C LEU A 241 -6.13 4.83 -8.94
N VAL A 242 -6.27 3.68 -9.60
CA VAL A 242 -6.22 3.58 -11.06
C VAL A 242 -7.32 4.44 -11.69
N ARG A 243 -8.58 4.26 -11.26
CA ARG A 243 -9.72 5.00 -11.80
C ARG A 243 -9.71 6.49 -11.50
N ALA A 244 -9.16 6.91 -10.36
CA ALA A 244 -8.97 8.31 -10.03
C ALA A 244 -7.94 9.02 -10.93
N ASN A 245 -7.08 8.26 -11.61
CA ASN A 245 -5.96 8.81 -12.40
C ASN A 245 -6.03 8.47 -13.91
N TYR A 246 -7.00 7.65 -14.34
CA TYR A 246 -7.12 7.25 -15.73
C TYR A 246 -8.01 8.20 -16.53
N ARG A 247 -7.52 8.63 -17.71
CA ARG A 247 -8.28 9.45 -18.67
C ARG A 247 -8.15 8.91 -20.08
N ASN A 248 -9.28 8.63 -20.71
CA ASN A 248 -9.39 8.28 -22.12
C ASN A 248 -10.63 8.91 -22.75
N ALA A 249 -10.44 10.06 -23.39
CA ALA A 249 -11.53 10.82 -24.00
C ALA A 249 -12.21 10.07 -25.16
N LYS A 250 -11.47 9.25 -25.92
CA LYS A 250 -12.03 8.45 -27.03
C LYS A 250 -13.01 7.40 -26.51
N ALA A 251 -12.67 6.79 -25.38
CA ALA A 251 -13.52 5.80 -24.71
C ALA A 251 -14.59 6.42 -23.80
N GLY A 252 -14.65 7.76 -23.68
CA GLY A 252 -15.55 8.45 -22.74
C GLY A 252 -15.23 8.20 -21.26
N VAL A 253 -14.03 7.71 -20.94
CA VAL A 253 -13.60 7.40 -19.57
C VAL A 253 -12.83 8.58 -18.99
N MET A 254 -13.39 9.20 -17.95
CA MET A 254 -12.77 10.31 -17.24
C MET A 254 -12.26 9.86 -15.86
N PRO A 255 -11.28 10.57 -15.28
CA PRO A 255 -10.84 10.32 -13.92
C PRO A 255 -12.01 10.39 -12.94
N ASP A 256 -12.13 9.40 -12.07
CA ASP A 256 -13.24 9.27 -11.12
C ASP A 256 -12.71 9.06 -9.70
N LEU A 257 -12.69 10.14 -8.93
CA LEU A 257 -12.23 10.14 -7.55
C LEU A 257 -13.25 9.50 -6.58
N SER A 258 -14.50 9.35 -7.00
CA SER A 258 -15.58 8.90 -6.10
C SER A 258 -15.34 7.50 -5.53
N TYR A 259 -14.61 6.64 -6.26
CA TYR A 259 -14.22 5.33 -5.76
C TYR A 259 -13.21 5.41 -4.60
N VAL A 260 -12.24 6.34 -4.68
CA VAL A 260 -11.30 6.57 -3.58
C VAL A 260 -12.01 7.20 -2.40
N GLN A 261 -12.93 8.14 -2.65
CA GLN A 261 -13.75 8.75 -1.59
C GLN A 261 -14.58 7.70 -0.84
N ARG A 262 -15.27 6.79 -1.54
CA ARG A 262 -16.02 5.69 -0.91
C ARG A 262 -15.17 4.81 -0.02
N PHE A 263 -13.94 4.50 -0.46
CA PHE A 263 -13.01 3.76 0.38
C PHE A 263 -12.67 4.54 1.66
N LEU A 264 -12.38 5.84 1.53
CA LEU A 264 -12.05 6.70 2.68
C LEU A 264 -13.26 6.98 3.59
N GLU A 265 -14.48 7.05 3.06
CA GLU A 265 -15.72 7.18 3.82
C GLU A 265 -15.95 5.95 4.71
N ASN A 266 -15.70 4.73 4.19
CA ASN A 266 -15.74 3.52 5.02
C ASN A 266 -14.64 3.55 6.10
N LEU A 267 -13.44 4.01 5.71
CA LEU A 267 -12.26 4.03 6.58
C LEU A 267 -12.34 5.04 7.73
N LEU A 268 -12.89 6.23 7.47
CA LEU A 268 -12.75 7.40 8.36
C LEU A 268 -14.09 7.98 8.81
N ALA A 269 -15.19 7.65 8.15
CA ALA A 269 -16.52 8.18 8.45
C ALA A 269 -17.55 7.11 8.84
N GLY A 270 -17.12 5.84 8.98
CA GLY A 270 -17.98 4.73 9.36
C GLY A 270 -19.08 4.42 8.33
N ALA A 271 -18.87 4.79 7.06
CA ALA A 271 -19.78 4.43 5.99
C ALA A 271 -19.71 2.93 5.69
N ASP A 272 -20.76 2.41 5.05
CA ASP A 272 -20.86 1.00 4.65
C ASP A 272 -21.06 0.89 3.14
N HIS A 273 -20.22 1.60 2.38
CA HIS A 273 -20.22 1.47 0.94
C HIS A 273 -19.76 0.08 0.54
N THR A 274 -20.48 -0.53 -0.40
CA THR A 274 -20.00 -1.78 -0.98
C THR A 274 -18.83 -1.52 -1.92
N LEU A 275 -17.67 -2.10 -1.60
CA LEU A 275 -16.41 -1.91 -2.33
C LEU A 275 -16.08 -3.18 -3.15
N ARG A 276 -16.33 -3.16 -4.47
CA ARG A 276 -16.01 -4.27 -5.39
C ARG A 276 -15.26 -3.79 -6.61
N SER A 277 -14.14 -4.40 -6.95
CA SER A 277 -13.28 -3.94 -8.04
C SER A 277 -13.96 -4.06 -9.41
N ARG A 278 -14.86 -5.03 -9.60
CA ARG A 278 -15.65 -5.15 -10.83
C ARG A 278 -16.50 -3.91 -11.14
N ASP A 279 -16.91 -3.17 -10.11
CA ASP A 279 -17.73 -1.96 -10.28
C ASP A 279 -16.89 -0.78 -10.81
N LEU A 280 -15.56 -0.93 -10.82
CA LEU A 280 -14.55 0.02 -11.30
C LEU A 280 -14.09 -0.30 -12.72
N MET A 281 -14.65 -1.30 -13.40
CA MET A 281 -14.27 -1.61 -14.77
C MET A 281 -14.61 -0.46 -15.73
N ALA A 282 -13.63 -0.04 -16.52
CA ALA A 282 -13.83 0.89 -17.63
C ALA A 282 -14.45 0.15 -18.82
N ARG A 283 -15.75 -0.19 -18.72
CA ARG A 283 -16.47 -1.05 -19.68
C ARG A 283 -16.21 -0.75 -21.16
N PRO A 284 -16.17 0.52 -21.63
CA PRO A 284 -15.88 0.80 -23.04
C PRO A 284 -14.58 0.17 -23.56
N LEU A 285 -13.55 0.02 -22.71
CA LEU A 285 -12.27 -0.60 -23.09
C LEU A 285 -12.35 -2.12 -23.24
N PHE A 286 -13.31 -2.76 -22.57
CA PHE A 286 -13.58 -4.19 -22.69
C PHE A 286 -14.48 -4.48 -23.89
N ASP A 287 -15.46 -3.61 -24.12
CA ASP A 287 -16.39 -3.72 -25.25
C ASP A 287 -15.68 -3.49 -26.60
N ASP A 288 -14.72 -2.56 -26.62
CA ASP A 288 -13.88 -2.27 -27.79
C ASP A 288 -12.40 -2.09 -27.39
N PRO A 289 -11.59 -3.16 -27.46
CA PRO A 289 -10.16 -3.11 -27.19
C PRO A 289 -9.37 -2.15 -28.10
N SER A 290 -9.91 -1.72 -29.25
CA SER A 290 -9.24 -0.71 -30.08
C SER A 290 -9.18 0.66 -29.42
N LEU A 291 -9.94 0.87 -28.34
CA LEU A 291 -9.95 2.08 -27.54
C LEU A 291 -8.83 2.13 -26.48
N LEU A 292 -8.04 1.07 -26.29
CA LEU A 292 -6.85 1.12 -25.43
C LEU A 292 -5.93 2.27 -25.90
N ARG A 293 -5.44 3.07 -24.95
CA ARG A 293 -4.74 4.32 -25.26
C ARG A 293 -3.24 4.22 -25.09
N ASN A 294 -2.79 3.62 -23.98
CA ASN A 294 -1.39 3.65 -23.57
C ASN A 294 -0.67 2.32 -23.83
N VAL A 295 -1.44 1.27 -24.15
CA VAL A 295 -0.96 -0.07 -24.47
C VAL A 295 -1.55 -0.51 -25.82
N ASP A 296 -0.83 -1.34 -26.57
CA ASP A 296 -1.31 -1.91 -27.83
C ASP A 296 -2.61 -2.73 -27.62
N PRO A 297 -3.66 -2.55 -28.44
CA PRO A 297 -4.91 -3.32 -28.37
C PRO A 297 -4.75 -4.84 -28.36
N SER A 298 -3.69 -5.38 -29.00
CA SER A 298 -3.37 -6.81 -28.99
C SER A 298 -3.01 -7.35 -27.59
N CYS A 299 -2.63 -6.46 -26.68
CA CYS A 299 -2.35 -6.75 -25.28
C CYS A 299 -3.58 -6.58 -24.38
N ALA A 300 -4.77 -6.41 -24.93
CA ALA A 300 -6.00 -6.46 -24.15
C ALA A 300 -6.16 -7.82 -23.45
N PHE A 301 -6.85 -7.86 -22.30
CA PHE A 301 -7.15 -9.13 -21.67
C PHE A 301 -8.21 -9.90 -22.47
N ALA A 302 -8.09 -11.23 -22.51
CA ALA A 302 -9.03 -12.12 -23.18
C ALA A 302 -10.32 -12.32 -22.35
N GLY A 303 -10.95 -11.20 -21.95
CA GLY A 303 -12.07 -11.16 -21.00
C GLY A 303 -11.70 -10.50 -19.67
N ALA A 304 -12.71 -10.29 -18.81
CA ALA A 304 -12.49 -9.74 -17.48
C ALA A 304 -11.60 -10.69 -16.65
N PRO A 305 -10.48 -10.22 -16.06
CA PRO A 305 -9.64 -11.05 -15.22
C PRO A 305 -10.44 -11.66 -14.05
N SER A 306 -10.22 -12.94 -13.75
CA SER A 306 -10.83 -13.63 -12.59
C SER A 306 -10.53 -12.95 -11.25
N SER A 307 -9.44 -12.17 -11.20
CA SER A 307 -9.07 -11.35 -10.06
C SER A 307 -10.05 -10.20 -9.76
N LEU A 308 -10.89 -9.80 -10.73
CA LEU A 308 -11.96 -8.81 -10.52
C LEU A 308 -13.25 -9.44 -9.97
N GLU A 309 -13.44 -10.75 -10.16
CA GLU A 309 -14.64 -11.46 -9.70
C GLU A 309 -14.58 -11.83 -8.21
N LYS A 310 -13.36 -11.99 -7.68
CA LYS A 310 -13.09 -12.42 -6.30
C LYS A 310 -12.90 -11.25 -5.31
N SER A 311 -13.08 -10.00 -5.76
CA SER A 311 -12.69 -8.78 -5.03
C SER A 311 -13.77 -7.74 -4.88
#